data_AF-A0A3M2GLU1-F1
#
_entry.id   AF-A0A3M2GLU1-F1
#
_cell.length_a   1.000
_cell.length_b   1.000
_cell.length_c   1.000
_cell.angle_alpha   90.00
_cell.angle_beta   90.00
_cell.angle_gamma   90.00
#
_symmetry.space_group_name_H-M   'P 1'
#
loop_
_entity.id
_entity.type
_entity.pdbx_description
1 polymer ?
#
loop_
_entity_poly.entity_id
_entity_poly.type
_entity_poly.pdbx_seq_one_letter_code
_entity_poly.pdbx_strand_id
1 'polypeptide(L)'
;MKRFFVPLFWKFSLAIIAVVAVFGSINIYLIWDRVYAALQRESQKRGIYISRSLARQLVDPLLYEDYVTAQNLLVNIQNIDSTITYAFVVDPLDKVVLHTFEDGFPYQLLQVHDGAPGDSVQMQFVVPKDAPEVLIRDIAVPILNG
;
A
#
# COMPACT_ATOMS: atom_id res chain seq x y z
N MET A 1 44.45 -33.58 -33.13
CA MET A 1 43.10 -32.99 -33.06
C MET A 1 42.18 -33.92 -32.27
N LYS A 2 41.86 -33.62 -31.00
CA LYS A 2 40.97 -34.44 -30.18
C LYS A 2 39.51 -34.18 -30.60
N ARG A 3 38.88 -35.14 -31.27
CA ARG A 3 37.44 -35.12 -31.57
C ARG A 3 36.69 -35.50 -30.30
N PHE A 4 36.06 -34.52 -29.66
CA PHE A 4 35.20 -34.73 -28.50
C PHE A 4 33.94 -35.48 -28.95
N PHE A 5 33.90 -36.80 -28.74
CA PHE A 5 32.71 -37.60 -28.99
C PHE A 5 31.73 -37.40 -27.83
N VAL A 6 30.80 -36.45 -27.99
CA VAL A 6 29.67 -36.31 -27.08
C VAL A 6 28.70 -37.47 -27.37
N PRO A 7 28.46 -38.40 -26.43
CA PRO A 7 27.54 -39.51 -26.63
C PRO A 7 26.13 -38.98 -26.91
N LEU A 8 25.37 -39.69 -27.74
CA LEU A 8 24.06 -39.26 -28.24
C LEU A 8 23.09 -38.86 -27.12
N PHE A 9 23.16 -39.57 -25.98
CA PHE A 9 22.42 -39.28 -24.75
C PHE A 9 22.61 -37.83 -24.26
N TRP A 10 23.86 -37.34 -24.21
CA TRP A 10 24.16 -35.99 -23.73
C TRP A 10 23.61 -34.90 -24.65
N LYS A 11 23.53 -35.16 -25.96
CA LYS A 11 22.93 -34.22 -26.92
C LYS A 11 21.42 -34.08 -26.70
N PHE A 12 20.73 -35.20 -26.47
CA PHE A 12 19.29 -35.21 -26.17
C PHE A 12 18.98 -34.62 -24.80
N SER A 13 19.74 -34.96 -23.76
CA SER A 13 19.56 -34.36 -22.43
C SER A 13 19.77 -32.86 -22.45
N LEU A 14 20.80 -32.36 -23.16
CA LEU A 14 21.04 -30.92 -23.31
C LEU A 14 19.89 -30.23 -24.04
N ALA A 15 19.35 -30.85 -25.09
CA ALA A 15 18.19 -30.31 -25.81
C ALA A 15 16.94 -30.22 -24.92
N ILE A 16 16.66 -31.27 -24.12
CA ILE A 16 15.53 -31.26 -23.19
C ILE A 16 15.72 -30.18 -22.11
N ILE A 17 16.92 -30.08 -21.53
CA ILE A 17 17.24 -29.04 -20.55
C ILE A 17 17.05 -27.65 -21.15
N ALA A 18 17.53 -27.42 -22.38
CA ALA A 18 17.37 -26.14 -23.06
C ALA A 18 15.89 -25.79 -23.28
N VAL A 19 15.08 -26.76 -23.74
CA VAL A 19 13.64 -26.57 -23.92
C VAL A 19 12.96 -26.23 -22.59
N VAL A 20 13.20 -27.01 -21.54
CA VAL A 20 12.62 -26.77 -20.21
C VAL A 20 13.05 -25.42 -19.65
N ALA A 21 14.32 -25.04 -19.79
CA ALA A 21 14.83 -23.77 -19.33
C ALA A 21 14.18 -22.58 -20.06
N VAL A 22 14.00 -22.68 -21.38
CA VAL A 22 13.32 -21.64 -22.18
C VAL A 22 11.87 -21.51 -21.75
N PHE A 23 11.13 -22.63 -21.69
CA PHE A 23 9.72 -22.60 -21.26
C PHE A 23 9.56 -22.11 -19.82
N GLY A 24 10.43 -22.54 -18.90
CA GLY A 24 10.44 -22.08 -17.51
C GLY A 24 10.69 -20.59 -17.39
N SER A 25 11.67 -20.07 -18.13
CA SER A 25 12.02 -18.65 -18.13
C SER A 25 10.87 -17.78 -18.64
N ILE A 26 10.22 -18.19 -19.73
CA ILE A 26 9.05 -17.49 -20.28
C ILE A 26 7.90 -17.45 -19.26
N ASN A 27 7.61 -18.58 -18.60
CA ASN A 27 6.56 -18.65 -17.59
C ASN A 27 6.85 -17.77 -16.38
N ILE A 28 8.09 -17.81 -15.86
CA ILE A 28 8.51 -16.95 -14.75
C ILE A 28 8.32 -15.49 -15.11
N TYR A 29 8.80 -15.07 -16.29
CA TYR A 29 8.68 -13.69 -16.74
C TYR A 29 7.20 -13.25 -16.86
N LEU A 30 6.33 -14.10 -17.41
CA LEU A 30 4.91 -13.79 -17.59
C LEU A 30 4.15 -13.70 -16.26
N ILE A 31 4.47 -14.57 -15.30
CA ILE A 31 3.80 -14.62 -14.01
C ILE A 31 4.20 -13.41 -13.15
N TRP A 32 5.47 -12.99 -13.21
CA TRP A 32 6.00 -12.00 -12.27
C TRP A 32 5.29 -10.64 -12.38
N ASP A 33 5.10 -10.14 -13.59
CA ASP A 33 4.40 -8.87 -13.82
C ASP A 33 2.92 -8.94 -13.39
N ARG A 34 2.24 -10.05 -13.72
CA ARG A 34 0.83 -10.25 -13.41
C ARG A 34 0.58 -10.36 -11.91
N VAL A 35 1.40 -11.14 -11.21
CA VAL A 35 1.28 -11.34 -9.77
C VAL A 35 1.60 -10.06 -9.02
N TYR A 36 2.68 -9.38 -9.38
CA TYR A 36 3.04 -8.11 -8.75
C TYR A 36 1.94 -7.06 -8.92
N ALA A 37 1.43 -6.87 -10.15
CA ALA A 37 0.34 -5.95 -10.41
C ALA A 37 -0.95 -6.33 -9.69
N ALA A 38 -1.27 -7.62 -9.58
CA ALA A 38 -2.45 -8.09 -8.87
C ALA A 38 -2.36 -7.81 -7.36
N LEU A 39 -1.21 -8.13 -6.74
CA LEU A 39 -0.95 -7.84 -5.33
C LEU A 39 -1.02 -6.34 -5.04
N GLN A 40 -0.44 -5.53 -5.92
CA GLN A 40 -0.45 -4.07 -5.75
C GLN A 40 -1.88 -3.51 -5.85
N ARG A 41 -2.70 -4.01 -6.78
CA ARG A 41 -4.11 -3.63 -6.89
C ARG A 41 -4.92 -4.06 -5.69
N GLU A 42 -4.68 -5.26 -5.18
CA GLU A 42 -5.40 -5.77 -4.01
C GLU A 42 -5.03 -4.99 -2.74
N SER A 43 -3.75 -4.73 -2.53
CA SER A 43 -3.26 -3.86 -1.45
C SER A 43 -3.90 -2.48 -1.51
N GLN A 44 -3.93 -1.86 -2.69
CA GLN A 44 -4.59 -0.57 -2.89
C GLN A 44 -6.09 -0.62 -2.60
N LYS A 45 -6.82 -1.63 -3.12
CA LYS A 45 -8.26 -1.78 -2.86
C LYS A 45 -8.56 -1.95 -1.37
N ARG A 46 -7.76 -2.77 -0.68
CA ARG A 46 -7.88 -3.00 0.76
C ARG A 46 -7.65 -1.72 1.54
N GLY A 47 -6.60 -0.97 1.23
CA GLY A 47 -6.33 0.33 1.87
C GLY A 47 -7.48 1.31 1.69
N ILE A 48 -8.00 1.47 0.48
CA ILE A 48 -9.17 2.33 0.21
C ILE A 48 -10.41 1.87 0.99
N TYR A 49 -10.66 0.56 1.05
CA TYR A 49 -11.79 0.01 1.79
C TYR A 49 -11.67 0.31 3.29
N ILE A 50 -10.49 0.13 3.86
CA ILE A 50 -10.21 0.43 5.27
C ILE A 50 -10.42 1.92 5.53
N SER A 51 -9.80 2.81 4.75
CA SER A 51 -9.93 4.26 4.95
C SER A 51 -11.38 4.74 4.81
N ARG A 52 -12.14 4.22 3.84
CA ARG A 52 -13.58 4.51 3.70
C ARG A 52 -14.41 3.96 4.85
N SER A 53 -14.10 2.77 5.33
CA SER A 53 -14.79 2.18 6.48
C SER A 53 -14.54 3.00 7.73
N LEU A 54 -13.30 3.45 7.94
CA LEU A 54 -12.93 4.31 9.05
C LEU A 54 -13.61 5.68 8.95
N ALA A 55 -13.57 6.32 7.78
CA ALA A 55 -14.26 7.59 7.54
C ALA A 55 -15.75 7.52 7.89
N ARG A 56 -16.45 6.43 7.51
CA ARG A 56 -17.86 6.23 7.90
C ARG A 56 -18.06 6.05 9.40
N GLN A 57 -17.17 5.31 10.07
CA GLN A 57 -17.26 5.09 11.52
C GLN A 57 -16.96 6.36 12.31
N LEU A 58 -16.16 7.27 11.76
CA LEU A 58 -15.82 8.55 12.37
C LEU A 58 -16.94 9.59 12.27
N VAL A 59 -17.93 9.39 11.38
CA VAL A 59 -19.04 10.35 11.21
C VAL A 59 -19.76 10.62 12.53
N ASP A 60 -20.27 9.58 13.20
CA ASP A 60 -21.06 9.79 14.40
C ASP A 60 -20.23 10.39 15.55
N PRO A 61 -19.04 9.86 15.91
CA PRO A 61 -18.21 10.44 16.96
C PRO A 61 -17.83 11.89 16.68
N LEU A 62 -17.51 12.26 15.44
CA LEU A 62 -17.15 13.64 15.10
C LEU A 62 -18.36 14.59 15.17
N LEU A 63 -19.55 14.15 14.76
CA LEU A 63 -20.78 14.95 14.86
C LEU A 63 -21.19 15.24 16.31
N TYR A 64 -20.91 14.32 17.23
CA TYR A 64 -21.18 14.48 18.66
C TYR A 64 -19.98 15.00 19.46
N GLU A 65 -18.89 15.41 18.79
CA GLU A 65 -17.64 15.88 19.42
C GLU A 65 -17.03 14.86 20.41
N ASP A 66 -17.29 13.57 20.21
CA ASP A 66 -16.70 12.48 20.98
C ASP A 66 -15.33 12.10 20.41
N TYR A 67 -14.35 12.99 20.64
CA TYR A 67 -12.98 12.82 20.20
C TYR A 67 -12.28 11.61 20.84
N VAL A 68 -12.72 11.16 22.03
CA VAL A 68 -12.15 9.98 22.69
C VAL A 68 -12.52 8.73 21.90
N THR A 69 -13.80 8.56 21.56
CA THR A 69 -14.24 7.44 20.72
C THR A 69 -13.60 7.50 19.34
N ALA A 70 -13.54 8.69 18.73
CA ALA A 70 -12.92 8.88 17.42
C ALA A 70 -11.42 8.50 17.43
N GLN A 71 -10.66 8.94 18.44
CA GLN A 71 -9.26 8.58 18.61
C GLN A 71 -9.07 7.07 18.79
N ASN A 72 -9.94 6.43 19.58
CA ASN A 72 -9.89 4.98 19.78
C ASN A 72 -10.14 4.20 18.48
N LEU A 73 -11.01 4.70 17.58
CA LEU A 73 -11.20 4.09 16.25
C LEU A 73 -9.92 4.13 15.40
N LEU A 74 -9.20 5.26 15.42
CA LEU A 74 -7.92 5.42 14.71
C LEU A 74 -6.84 4.46 15.26
N VAL A 75 -6.69 4.39 16.58
CA VAL A 75 -5.69 3.50 17.21
C VAL A 75 -6.06 2.03 17.00
N ASN A 76 -7.36 1.69 17.09
CA ASN A 76 -7.82 0.32 16.87
C ASN A 76 -7.55 -0.18 15.45
N ILE A 77 -7.66 0.68 14.42
CA ILE A 77 -7.41 0.21 13.06
C ILE A 77 -5.95 -0.19 12.85
N GLN A 78 -4.99 0.54 13.46
CA GLN A 78 -3.57 0.17 13.44
C GLN A 78 -3.31 -1.11 14.22
N ASN A 79 -3.97 -1.28 15.37
CA ASN A 79 -3.83 -2.50 16.18
C ASN A 79 -4.38 -3.75 15.48
N ILE A 80 -5.42 -3.60 14.66
CA ILE A 80 -6.04 -4.69 13.90
C ILE A 80 -5.19 -5.04 12.67
N ASP A 81 -4.60 -4.04 12.01
CA ASP A 81 -3.85 -4.24 10.78
C ASP A 81 -2.46 -3.58 10.84
N SER A 82 -1.45 -4.41 11.11
CA SER A 82 -0.04 -4.00 11.16
C SER A 82 0.51 -3.39 9.86
N THR A 83 -0.22 -3.46 8.75
CA THR A 83 0.17 -2.79 7.50
C THR A 83 -0.13 -1.29 7.49
N ILE A 84 -0.90 -0.80 8.46
CA ILE A 84 -1.26 0.61 8.60
C ILE A 84 -0.23 1.30 9.48
N THR A 85 0.61 2.14 8.86
CA THR A 85 1.67 2.86 9.60
C THR A 85 1.13 4.05 10.40
N TYR A 86 0.15 4.78 9.86
CA TYR A 86 -0.49 5.90 10.54
C TYR A 86 -1.92 6.12 10.05
N ALA A 87 -2.69 6.83 10.87
CA ALA A 87 -3.98 7.42 10.55
C ALA A 87 -4.09 8.79 11.24
N PHE A 88 -4.71 9.75 10.55
CA PHE A 88 -5.01 11.07 11.09
C PHE A 88 -6.26 11.65 10.44
N VAL A 89 -6.84 12.66 11.09
CA VAL A 89 -8.00 13.42 10.62
C VAL A 89 -7.65 14.89 10.66
N VAL A 90 -7.96 15.59 9.56
CA VAL A 90 -7.84 17.04 9.44
C VAL A 90 -9.23 17.66 9.34
N ASP A 91 -9.38 18.88 9.85
CA ASP A 91 -10.57 19.69 9.61
C ASP A 91 -10.47 20.44 8.26
N PRO A 92 -11.54 21.12 7.82
CA PRO A 92 -11.54 21.89 6.57
C PRO A 92 -10.56 23.08 6.54
N LEU A 93 -9.90 23.40 7.64
CA LEU A 93 -8.88 24.46 7.77
C LEU A 93 -7.46 23.87 7.84
N ASP A 94 -7.28 22.61 7.43
CA ASP A 94 -6.03 21.85 7.49
C ASP A 94 -5.46 21.69 8.91
N LYS A 95 -6.31 21.82 9.94
CA LYS A 95 -5.91 21.58 11.32
C LYS A 95 -6.10 20.11 11.67
N VAL A 96 -5.05 19.50 12.20
CA VAL A 96 -5.09 18.12 12.69
C VAL A 96 -6.01 18.05 13.92
N VAL A 97 -7.04 17.21 13.82
CA VAL A 97 -8.02 16.97 14.90
C VAL A 97 -7.66 15.71 15.67
N LEU A 98 -7.28 14.64 14.95
CA LEU A 98 -6.94 13.34 15.51
C LEU A 98 -5.71 12.77 14.81
N HIS A 99 -4.88 12.03 15.51
CA HIS A 99 -3.74 11.34 14.91
C HIS A 99 -3.24 10.17 15.75
N THR A 100 -2.45 9.31 15.14
CA THR A 100 -1.89 8.10 15.79
C THR A 100 -0.39 8.20 16.07
N PHE A 101 0.26 9.30 15.69
CA PHE A 101 1.69 9.50 15.94
C PHE A 101 2.00 9.62 17.43
N GLU A 102 3.01 8.88 17.90
CA GLU A 102 3.48 8.89 19.29
C GLU A 102 4.37 10.12 19.58
N ASP A 103 5.28 10.46 18.67
CA ASP A 103 6.27 11.55 18.83
C ASP A 103 5.81 12.92 18.27
N GLY A 104 4.49 13.11 18.15
CA GLY A 104 3.87 14.31 17.58
C GLY A 104 3.63 14.23 16.07
N PHE A 105 2.86 15.18 15.55
CA PHE A 105 2.37 15.13 14.16
C PHE A 105 3.40 15.69 13.15
N PRO A 106 3.79 14.92 12.12
CA PRO A 106 4.67 15.40 11.06
C PRO A 106 3.89 16.32 10.09
N TYR A 107 3.93 17.62 10.35
CA TYR A 107 3.19 18.64 9.56
C TYR A 107 3.46 18.64 8.05
N GLN A 108 4.55 18.04 7.59
CA GLN A 108 4.80 17.87 6.15
C GLN A 108 3.74 16.98 5.48
N LEU A 109 3.04 16.12 6.23
CA LEU A 109 1.97 15.27 5.70
C LEU A 109 0.75 16.07 5.21
N LEU A 110 0.52 17.28 5.75
CA LEU A 110 -0.57 18.15 5.29
C LEU A 110 -0.36 18.62 3.84
N GLN A 111 0.89 18.68 3.40
CA GLN A 111 1.26 19.12 2.04
C GLN A 111 1.33 17.96 1.05
N VAL A 112 1.08 16.73 1.49
CA VAL A 112 1.11 15.56 0.58
C VAL A 112 -0.06 15.62 -0.39
N HIS A 113 -1.22 16.12 0.04
CA HIS A 113 -2.42 16.17 -0.80
C HIS A 113 -2.74 17.62 -1.20
N ASP A 114 -2.28 18.04 -2.38
CA ASP A 114 -2.49 19.40 -2.91
C ASP A 114 -3.90 19.63 -3.55
N GLY A 115 -4.91 18.85 -3.18
CA GLY A 115 -6.22 18.89 -3.82
C GLY A 115 -7.35 19.14 -2.83
N ALA A 116 -8.20 20.14 -3.12
CA ALA A 116 -9.44 20.35 -2.38
C ALA A 116 -10.24 19.03 -2.29
N PRO A 117 -10.74 18.67 -1.10
CA PRO A 117 -11.48 17.43 -0.89
C PRO A 117 -12.80 17.53 -1.65
N GLY A 118 -12.83 17.03 -2.89
CA GLY A 118 -14.08 16.57 -3.47
C GLY A 118 -14.43 15.19 -2.90
N ASP A 119 -15.42 14.52 -3.50
CA ASP A 119 -15.83 13.15 -3.15
C ASP A 119 -14.80 12.05 -3.56
N SER A 120 -13.59 12.43 -3.98
CA SER A 120 -12.62 11.51 -4.55
C SER A 120 -11.56 11.06 -3.54
N VAL A 121 -11.25 9.77 -3.60
CA VAL A 121 -10.11 9.18 -2.89
C VAL A 121 -8.84 9.69 -3.54
N GLN A 122 -7.95 10.30 -2.75
CA GLN A 122 -6.61 10.67 -3.20
C GLN A 122 -5.59 9.67 -2.67
N MET A 123 -4.54 9.41 -3.45
CA MET A 123 -3.49 8.50 -3.03
C MET A 123 -2.14 9.03 -3.48
N GLN A 124 -1.19 9.02 -2.56
CA GLN A 124 0.20 9.38 -2.83
C GLN A 124 1.14 8.39 -2.14
N PHE A 125 2.42 8.48 -2.46
CA PHE A 125 3.44 7.74 -1.75
C PHE A 125 4.29 8.69 -0.93
N VAL A 126 4.53 8.32 0.32
CA VAL A 126 5.33 9.08 1.27
C VAL A 126 6.48 8.21 1.74
N VAL A 127 7.64 8.83 1.91
CA VAL A 127 8.84 8.19 2.44
C VAL A 127 9.16 8.81 3.81
N PRO A 128 9.17 8.02 4.89
CA PRO A 128 9.59 8.51 6.20
C PRO A 128 11.03 9.02 6.17
N LYS A 129 11.31 10.11 6.90
CA LYS A 129 12.68 10.65 6.99
C LYS A 129 13.65 9.69 7.67
N ASP A 130 13.17 8.95 8.67
CA ASP A 130 13.99 8.05 9.47
C ASP A 130 14.14 6.65 8.85
N ALA A 131 13.39 6.35 7.78
CA ALA A 131 13.40 5.07 7.08
C ALA A 131 13.24 5.29 5.56
N PRO A 132 14.28 5.78 4.86
CA PRO A 132 14.21 6.13 3.43
C PRO A 132 13.96 4.94 2.50
N GLU A 133 14.19 3.72 2.97
CA GLU A 133 13.89 2.46 2.26
C GLU A 133 12.41 2.07 2.32
N VAL A 134 11.62 2.68 3.21
CA VAL A 134 10.21 2.37 3.39
C VAL A 134 9.36 3.27 2.51
N LEU A 135 8.49 2.66 1.71
CA LEU A 135 7.52 3.37 0.89
C LEU A 135 6.12 3.17 1.46
N ILE A 136 5.54 4.23 2.01
CA ILE A 136 4.18 4.22 2.55
C ILE A 136 3.23 4.73 1.48
N ARG A 137 2.11 4.03 1.30
CA ARG A 137 1.01 4.54 0.49
C ARG A 137 0.07 5.34 1.39
N ASP A 138 0.05 6.65 1.22
CA ASP A 138 -0.94 7.52 1.84
C ASP A 138 -2.25 7.50 1.05
N ILE A 139 -3.37 7.41 1.75
CA ILE A 139 -4.71 7.35 1.18
C ILE A 139 -5.60 8.34 1.94
N ALA A 140 -5.92 9.46 1.31
CA ALA A 140 -6.87 10.43 1.81
C ALA A 140 -8.29 10.12 1.30
N VAL A 141 -9.25 10.12 2.23
CA VAL A 141 -10.67 9.89 1.95
C VAL A 141 -11.47 10.97 2.68
N PRO A 142 -12.42 11.65 2.02
CA PRO A 142 -13.27 12.64 2.67
C PRO A 142 -14.16 11.99 3.73
N ILE A 143 -14.45 12.74 4.79
CA ILE A 143 -15.45 12.37 5.78
C ILE A 143 -16.70 13.19 5.45
N LEU A 144 -17.85 12.54 5.26
CA LEU A 144 -19.08 13.18 4.75
C LEU A 144 -18.89 13.76 3.32
N ASN A 145 -18.87 15.09 3.18
CA ASN A 145 -18.77 15.84 1.92
C ASN A 145 -17.50 16.70 1.84
N GLY A 146 -16.50 16.42 2.69
CA GLY A 146 -15.26 17.19 2.81
C GLY A 146 -14.56 16.86 4.10
#